data_AF-A0AAW0WB32-F1
#
_entry.id   AF-A0AAW0WB32-F1
#
_cell.length_a   1.000
_cell.length_b   1.000
_cell.length_c   1.000
_cell.angle_alpha   90.00
_cell.angle_beta   90.00
_cell.angle_gamma   90.00
#
_symmetry.space_group_name_H-M   'P 1'
#
loop_
_entity.id
_entity.type
_entity.pdbx_description
1 polymer ?
#
loop_
_entity_poly.entity_id
_entity_poly.type
_entity_poly.pdbx_seq_one_letter_code
_entity_poly.pdbx_strand_id
1 'polypeptide(L)'
;VFDFFSTFLPDDGITGYVGDILTILKRAHNFTLSYTILEGYAYGKLVSPTSTEWTGMVGELQRGLADLTVSELSITKERSDVIAYTQPVYIISRRMYVSTQKDFLKTMLAYATPMDTLVYVCVFASLVAMALALHLIERLRLWFLPSRDEPVGLSVAAWYMVSALLQQGCDTSPSSIAGRIIFWVGFMVPLIVYSSYSATLVSNLAVEKPAPLPFSNLLQLSRQKNWDAGVNNNDLFQVTASQTCVGSPAEECRVMRDVWSNVVMRNPGNIVNSYSQGLEK
;
A
#
# COMPACT_ATOMS: atom_id res chain seq x y z
N VAL A 1 21.79 -8.03 -18.21
CA VAL A 1 20.61 -7.64 -17.41
C VAL A 1 20.96 -7.91 -15.96
N PHE A 2 20.90 -6.90 -15.07
CA PHE A 2 21.08 -7.13 -13.64
C PHE A 2 19.86 -7.91 -13.14
N ASP A 3 20.02 -9.22 -13.02
CA ASP A 3 19.07 -10.09 -12.37
C ASP A 3 19.46 -10.12 -10.88
N PHE A 4 18.48 -9.95 -9.97
CA PHE A 4 18.71 -9.93 -8.53
C PHE A 4 19.50 -11.18 -8.04
N PHE A 5 19.41 -12.25 -8.83
CA PHE A 5 19.97 -13.56 -8.56
C PHE A 5 21.39 -13.79 -9.10
N SER A 6 21.87 -13.00 -10.07
CA SER A 6 23.20 -13.19 -10.66
C SER A 6 23.76 -11.91 -11.27
N THR A 7 24.98 -11.54 -10.85
CA THR A 7 25.79 -10.49 -11.48
C THR A 7 26.97 -11.12 -12.19
N PHE A 8 27.08 -10.86 -13.49
CA PHE A 8 28.21 -11.30 -14.31
C PHE A 8 29.29 -10.22 -14.28
N LEU A 9 30.48 -10.56 -13.78
CA LEU A 9 31.63 -9.66 -13.76
C LEU A 9 32.45 -9.79 -15.06
N PRO A 10 33.14 -8.72 -15.50
CA PRO A 10 34.01 -8.76 -16.67
C PRO A 10 35.21 -9.73 -16.53
N ASP A 11 35.64 -10.03 -15.31
CA ASP A 11 36.84 -10.83 -15.00
C ASP A 11 36.50 -12.30 -14.62
N ASP A 12 35.73 -13.00 -15.46
CA ASP A 12 35.43 -14.45 -15.39
C ASP A 12 34.62 -14.96 -14.18
N GLY A 13 34.05 -14.07 -13.36
CA GLY A 13 33.28 -14.43 -12.17
C GLY A 13 31.76 -14.28 -12.35
N ILE A 14 31.00 -15.34 -12.13
CA ILE A 14 29.55 -15.24 -11.84
C ILE A 14 29.40 -15.06 -10.33
N THR A 15 28.79 -13.95 -9.92
CA THR A 15 28.57 -13.61 -8.51
C THR A 15 27.08 -13.43 -8.23
N GLY A 16 26.71 -13.38 -6.94
CA GLY A 16 25.31 -13.34 -6.51
C GLY A 16 24.78 -14.73 -6.19
N TYR A 17 23.53 -14.79 -5.74
CA TYR A 17 22.94 -15.98 -5.13
C TYR A 17 23.13 -17.26 -5.97
N VAL A 18 22.84 -17.19 -7.27
CA VAL A 18 22.94 -18.36 -8.16
C VAL A 18 24.39 -18.60 -8.59
N GLY A 19 25.22 -17.56 -8.69
CA GLY A 19 26.66 -17.70 -8.94
C GLY A 19 27.39 -18.44 -7.82
N ASP A 20 27.03 -18.15 -6.57
CA ASP A 20 27.58 -18.81 -5.39
C ASP A 20 27.19 -20.30 -5.35
N ILE A 21 25.92 -20.61 -5.65
CA ILE A 21 25.46 -22.00 -5.79
C ILE A 21 26.26 -22.73 -6.87
N LEU A 22 26.46 -22.11 -8.03
CA LEU A 22 27.21 -22.70 -9.13
C LEU A 22 28.67 -22.94 -8.76
N THR A 23 29.28 -22.02 -7.99
CA THR A 23 30.64 -22.17 -7.48
C THR A 23 30.76 -23.35 -6.50
N ILE A 24 29.75 -23.56 -5.65
CA ILE A 24 29.67 -24.71 -4.74
C ILE A 24 29.56 -26.01 -5.55
N LEU A 25 28.67 -26.05 -6.54
CA LEU A 25 28.48 -27.21 -7.42
C LEU A 25 29.77 -27.52 -8.19
N LYS A 26 30.45 -26.49 -8.71
CA LYS A 26 31.73 -26.61 -9.40
C LYS A 26 32.78 -27.30 -8.53
N ARG A 27 32.88 -26.90 -7.25
CA ARG A 27 33.82 -27.51 -6.29
C ARG A 27 33.43 -28.93 -5.91
N ALA A 28 32.13 -29.21 -5.75
CA ALA A 28 31.64 -30.52 -5.35
C ALA A 28 31.77 -31.58 -6.45
N HIS A 29 31.58 -31.20 -7.71
CA HIS A 29 31.55 -32.12 -8.86
C HIS A 29 32.73 -31.95 -9.83
N ASN A 30 33.66 -31.05 -9.54
CA ASN A 30 34.91 -30.84 -10.26
C ASN A 30 34.76 -30.64 -11.78
N PHE A 31 33.84 -29.74 -12.19
CA PHE A 31 33.64 -29.38 -13.60
C PHE A 31 34.18 -27.98 -13.93
N THR A 32 34.36 -27.70 -15.22
CA THR A 32 34.73 -26.37 -15.73
C THR A 32 33.49 -25.62 -16.22
N LEU A 33 33.49 -24.30 -16.08
CA LEU A 33 32.40 -23.45 -16.52
C LEU A 33 32.84 -22.59 -17.70
N SER A 34 32.05 -22.62 -18.75
CA SER A 34 32.02 -21.60 -19.80
C SER A 34 30.60 -21.06 -19.84
N TYR A 35 30.44 -19.75 -19.83
CA TYR A 35 29.12 -19.12 -19.81
C TYR A 35 28.92 -18.24 -21.03
N THR A 36 27.69 -18.19 -21.50
CA THR A 36 27.23 -17.27 -22.55
C THR A 36 26.05 -16.50 -22.03
N ILE A 37 26.09 -15.18 -22.14
CA ILE A 37 25.03 -14.30 -21.69
C ILE A 37 24.12 -14.02 -22.90
N LEU A 38 22.85 -14.38 -22.78
CA LEU A 38 21.85 -13.98 -23.76
C LEU A 38 21.41 -12.55 -23.49
N GLU A 39 21.35 -11.73 -24.53
CA GLU A 39 20.87 -10.35 -24.42
C GLU A 39 19.34 -10.31 -24.18
N GLY A 40 18.91 -9.39 -23.31
CA GLY A 40 17.51 -9.20 -22.94
C GLY A 40 16.93 -10.25 -21.98
N TYR A 41 15.62 -10.15 -21.69
CA TYR A 41 14.89 -11.14 -20.90
C TYR A 41 14.54 -12.36 -21.77
N ALA A 42 15.53 -13.22 -21.96
CA ALA A 42 15.47 -14.37 -22.85
C ALA A 42 15.21 -15.68 -22.08
N TYR A 43 14.23 -15.75 -21.16
CA TYR A 43 13.88 -17.02 -20.49
C TYR A 43 13.47 -18.10 -21.48
N GLY A 44 12.79 -17.69 -22.54
CA GLY A 44 12.32 -18.57 -23.59
C GLY A 44 10.81 -18.74 -23.57
N LYS A 45 10.25 -18.57 -24.76
CA LYS A 45 8.85 -18.81 -25.11
C LYS A 45 8.79 -19.58 -26.42
N LEU A 46 7.67 -20.25 -26.65
CA LEU A 46 7.37 -20.84 -27.94
C LEU A 46 7.37 -19.77 -29.03
N VAL A 47 8.05 -20.04 -30.15
CA VAL A 47 8.09 -19.13 -31.32
C VAL A 47 6.69 -18.88 -31.86
N SER A 48 5.87 -19.93 -31.88
CA SER A 48 4.45 -19.90 -32.25
C SER A 48 3.69 -20.84 -31.33
N PRO A 49 2.41 -20.59 -31.01
CA PRO A 49 1.59 -21.51 -30.19
C PRO A 49 1.52 -22.95 -30.73
N THR A 50 1.78 -23.14 -32.03
CA THR A 50 1.78 -24.45 -32.70
C THR A 50 3.18 -24.99 -32.98
N SER A 51 4.23 -24.21 -32.73
CA SER A 51 5.61 -24.65 -32.96
C SER A 51 6.10 -25.50 -31.79
N THR A 52 7.06 -26.37 -32.07
CA THR A 52 7.84 -27.08 -31.04
C THR A 52 9.13 -26.36 -30.69
N GLU A 53 9.46 -25.27 -31.40
CA GLU A 53 10.69 -24.51 -31.22
C GLU A 53 10.59 -23.46 -30.12
N TRP A 54 11.60 -23.45 -29.26
CA TRP A 54 11.73 -22.49 -28.18
C TRP A 54 12.83 -21.45 -28.45
N THR A 55 12.57 -20.23 -27.97
CA THR A 55 13.54 -19.13 -27.96
C THR A 55 14.30 -19.08 -26.62
N GLY A 56 15.32 -18.23 -26.53
CA GLY A 56 16.02 -17.93 -25.27
C GLY A 56 16.68 -19.15 -24.62
N MET A 57 16.83 -19.10 -23.29
CA MET A 57 17.50 -20.13 -22.48
C MET A 57 16.88 -21.52 -22.65
N VAL A 58 15.55 -21.62 -22.69
CA VAL A 58 14.88 -22.92 -22.95
C VAL A 58 15.23 -23.44 -24.35
N GLY A 59 15.31 -22.57 -25.36
CA GLY A 59 15.70 -22.94 -26.72
C GLY A 59 17.15 -23.40 -26.85
N GLU A 60 18.07 -22.75 -26.14
CA GLU A 60 19.50 -23.14 -26.12
C GLU A 60 19.69 -24.54 -25.52
N LEU A 61 18.98 -24.84 -24.42
CA LEU A 61 18.95 -26.19 -23.83
C LEU A 61 18.32 -27.20 -24.79
N GLN A 62 17.19 -26.86 -25.41
CA GLN A 62 16.49 -27.74 -26.35
C GLN A 62 17.38 -28.13 -27.54
N ARG A 63 18.18 -27.19 -28.04
CA ARG A 63 19.10 -27.42 -29.17
C ARG A 63 20.44 -28.06 -28.78
N GLY A 64 20.68 -28.28 -27.48
CA GLY A 64 21.96 -28.80 -26.98
C GLY A 64 23.13 -27.82 -27.15
N LEU A 65 22.85 -26.51 -27.23
CA LEU A 65 23.88 -25.46 -27.32
C LEU A 65 24.40 -25.05 -25.93
N ALA A 66 23.64 -25.36 -24.88
CA ALA A 66 24.05 -25.19 -23.49
C ALA A 66 23.71 -26.45 -22.68
N ASP A 67 24.57 -26.79 -21.71
CA ASP A 67 24.35 -27.95 -20.82
C ASP A 67 23.48 -27.61 -19.61
N LEU A 68 23.52 -26.35 -19.16
CA LEU A 68 22.81 -25.85 -17.99
C LEU A 68 22.48 -24.37 -18.16
N THR A 69 21.30 -23.97 -17.70
CA THR A 69 20.93 -22.56 -17.56
C THR A 69 20.96 -22.15 -16.10
N VAL A 70 21.53 -20.97 -15.84
CA VAL A 70 21.74 -20.45 -14.49
C VAL A 70 20.97 -19.12 -14.39
N SER A 71 19.69 -19.21 -14.05
CA SER A 71 18.77 -18.06 -13.98
C SER A 71 17.52 -18.37 -13.15
N GLU A 72 16.69 -17.38 -12.85
CA GLU A 72 15.38 -17.56 -12.21
C GLU A 72 14.31 -18.12 -13.18
N LEU A 73 14.59 -19.27 -13.79
CA LEU A 73 13.68 -19.90 -14.73
C LEU A 73 12.52 -20.59 -13.99
N SER A 74 11.31 -20.03 -14.09
CA SER A 74 10.11 -20.63 -13.52
C SER A 74 9.78 -21.97 -14.20
N ILE A 75 9.47 -22.98 -13.38
CA ILE A 75 9.02 -24.30 -13.80
C ILE A 75 7.58 -24.19 -14.32
N THR A 76 7.37 -24.50 -15.59
CA THR A 76 6.02 -24.63 -16.18
C THR A 76 5.89 -25.98 -16.85
N LYS A 77 4.64 -26.41 -17.10
CA LYS A 77 4.38 -27.70 -17.75
C LYS A 77 5.01 -27.74 -19.15
N GLU A 78 4.78 -26.70 -19.93
CA GLU A 78 5.22 -26.60 -21.32
C GLU A 78 6.75 -26.61 -21.44
N ARG A 79 7.46 -25.99 -20.49
CA ARG A 79 8.93 -26.05 -20.42
C ARG A 79 9.42 -27.42 -19.97
N SER A 80 8.72 -28.05 -19.01
CA SER A 80 9.09 -29.38 -18.49
C SER A 80 8.97 -30.49 -19.54
N ASP A 81 8.16 -30.27 -20.58
CA ASP A 81 8.04 -31.21 -21.70
C ASP A 81 9.28 -31.22 -22.62
N VAL A 82 10.13 -30.18 -22.56
CA VAL A 82 11.32 -30.03 -23.44
C VAL A 82 12.65 -29.95 -22.69
N ILE A 83 12.65 -29.57 -21.42
CA ILE A 83 13.85 -29.48 -20.58
C ILE A 83 13.62 -30.14 -19.22
N ALA A 84 14.69 -30.67 -18.63
CA ALA A 84 14.66 -31.21 -17.28
C ALA A 84 14.99 -30.11 -16.25
N TYR A 85 14.26 -30.10 -15.14
CA TYR A 85 14.52 -29.22 -14.00
C TYR A 85 15.17 -29.98 -12.85
N THR A 86 15.98 -29.27 -12.06
CA THR A 86 16.42 -29.73 -10.74
C THR A 86 15.30 -29.52 -9.71
N GLN A 87 15.54 -29.95 -8.46
CA GLN A 87 14.67 -29.53 -7.36
C GLN A 87 14.71 -28.01 -7.20
N PRO A 88 13.56 -27.36 -6.97
CA PRO A 88 13.49 -25.91 -6.86
C PRO A 88 14.34 -25.42 -5.68
N VAL A 89 15.33 -24.59 -5.97
CA VAL A 89 16.23 -24.02 -4.96
C VAL A 89 15.56 -22.89 -4.16
N TYR A 90 14.58 -22.22 -4.76
CA TYR A 90 13.83 -21.14 -4.13
C TYR A 90 12.40 -21.07 -4.69
N ILE A 91 11.43 -20.71 -3.84
CA ILE A 91 10.03 -20.50 -4.24
C ILE A 91 9.72 -19.01 -4.13
N ILE A 92 9.54 -18.33 -5.26
CA ILE A 92 9.10 -16.94 -5.33
C ILE A 92 7.58 -16.85 -5.46
N SER A 93 6.97 -15.88 -4.77
CA SER A 93 5.60 -15.45 -5.04
C SER A 93 5.63 -14.13 -5.80
N ARG A 94 5.02 -14.08 -6.99
CA ARG A 94 4.94 -12.85 -7.79
C ARG A 94 3.96 -11.89 -7.14
N ARG A 95 4.39 -10.64 -6.99
CA ARG A 95 3.57 -9.55 -6.43
C ARG A 95 3.46 -8.44 -7.46
N MET A 96 2.31 -7.77 -7.46
CA MET A 96 2.08 -6.58 -8.27
C MET A 96 2.52 -5.36 -7.47
N TYR A 97 3.32 -4.50 -8.10
CA TYR A 97 3.65 -3.20 -7.56
C TYR A 97 2.65 -2.17 -8.10
N VAL A 98 2.10 -1.36 -7.21
CA VAL A 98 1.12 -0.32 -7.55
C VAL A 98 1.67 1.00 -7.05
N SER A 99 1.79 1.97 -7.96
CA SER A 99 2.14 3.33 -7.58
C SER A 99 0.98 3.96 -6.82
N THR A 100 1.20 4.29 -5.55
CA THR A 100 0.21 4.99 -4.73
C THR A 100 0.49 6.49 -4.78
N GLN A 101 -0.46 7.28 -5.29
CA GLN A 101 -0.34 8.72 -5.23
C GLN A 101 -0.63 9.22 -3.81
N LYS A 102 0.23 10.12 -3.32
CA LYS A 102 0.00 10.84 -2.06
C LYS A 102 -1.10 11.88 -2.29
N ASP A 103 -2.26 11.63 -1.71
CA ASP A 103 -3.37 12.57 -1.74
C ASP A 103 -3.13 13.68 -0.70
N PHE A 104 -2.79 14.87 -1.19
CA PHE A 104 -2.50 16.04 -0.36
C PHE A 104 -3.69 16.41 0.54
N LEU A 105 -4.92 16.34 0.02
CA LEU A 105 -6.11 16.68 0.81
C LEU A 105 -6.35 15.67 1.92
N LYS A 106 -6.16 14.37 1.66
CA LYS A 106 -6.22 13.34 2.72
C LYS A 106 -5.15 13.56 3.78
N THR A 107 -3.96 13.99 3.37
CA THR A 107 -2.87 14.28 4.30
C THR A 107 -3.19 15.50 5.17
N MET A 108 -3.76 16.56 4.59
CA MET A 108 -4.17 17.76 5.34
C MET A 108 -5.37 17.49 6.25
N LEU A 109 -6.34 16.70 5.80
CA LEU A 109 -7.51 16.35 6.60
C LEU A 109 -7.24 15.24 7.62
N ALA A 110 -6.06 14.61 7.61
CA ALA A 110 -5.68 13.56 8.55
C ALA A 110 -5.70 14.01 10.02
N TYR A 111 -5.63 15.32 10.29
CA TYR A 111 -5.78 15.86 11.63
C TYR A 111 -7.24 15.89 12.11
N ALA A 112 -8.22 15.91 11.21
CA ALA A 112 -9.65 15.90 11.55
C ALA A 112 -10.26 14.49 11.57
N THR A 113 -9.55 13.48 11.05
CA THR A 113 -9.99 12.07 11.05
C THR A 113 -9.73 11.24 12.33
N PRO A 114 -8.97 11.67 13.37
CA PRO A 114 -8.70 10.81 14.51
C PRO A 114 -9.94 10.41 15.33
N MET A 115 -10.99 11.22 15.32
CA MET A 115 -12.22 10.96 16.05
C MET A 115 -13.42 10.88 15.12
N ASP A 116 -14.45 10.17 15.57
CA ASP A 116 -15.70 10.05 14.82
C ASP A 116 -16.44 11.40 14.78
N THR A 117 -17.12 11.68 13.67
CA THR A 117 -17.96 12.88 13.46
C THR A 117 -18.94 13.07 14.61
N LEU A 118 -19.48 11.96 15.14
CA LEU A 118 -20.42 11.98 16.28
C LEU A 118 -19.79 12.60 17.54
N VAL A 119 -18.52 12.33 17.82
CA VAL A 119 -17.82 12.89 18.99
C VAL A 119 -17.73 14.41 18.88
N TYR A 120 -17.40 14.94 17.70
CA TYR A 120 -17.37 16.40 17.48
C TYR A 120 -18.74 17.05 17.71
N VAL A 121 -19.82 16.42 17.25
CA VAL A 121 -21.19 16.90 17.49
C VAL A 121 -21.52 16.88 18.98
N CYS A 122 -21.17 15.80 19.70
CA CYS A 122 -21.37 15.71 21.14
C CYS A 122 -20.58 16.76 21.93
N VAL A 123 -19.32 17.01 21.55
CA VAL A 123 -18.50 18.06 22.16
C VAL A 123 -19.14 19.42 21.95
N PHE A 124 -19.52 19.77 20.72
CA PHE A 124 -20.21 21.03 20.43
C PHE A 124 -21.51 21.18 21.22
N ALA A 125 -22.36 20.15 21.24
CA ALA A 125 -23.60 20.14 22.01
C ALA A 125 -23.36 20.32 23.52
N SER A 126 -22.32 19.67 24.07
CA SER A 126 -21.96 19.79 25.49
C SER A 126 -21.48 21.21 25.85
N LEU A 127 -20.72 21.88 24.97
CA LEU A 127 -20.28 23.26 25.17
C LEU A 127 -21.47 24.23 25.17
N VAL A 128 -22.41 24.07 24.23
CA VAL A 128 -23.64 24.87 24.18
C VAL A 128 -24.49 24.64 25.43
N ALA A 129 -24.67 23.38 25.84
CA ALA A 129 -25.44 23.04 27.04
C ALA A 129 -24.81 23.66 28.31
N MET A 130 -23.49 23.64 28.44
CA MET A 130 -22.78 24.23 29.58
C MET A 130 -22.85 25.77 29.58
N ALA A 131 -22.73 26.42 28.41
CA ALA A 131 -22.91 27.86 28.31
C ALA A 131 -24.33 28.29 28.73
N LEU A 132 -25.35 27.55 28.29
CA LEU A 132 -26.74 27.80 28.68
C LEU A 132 -26.98 27.55 30.16
N ALA A 133 -26.43 26.47 30.72
CA ALA A 133 -26.54 26.15 32.14
C ALA A 133 -25.90 27.23 33.02
N LEU A 134 -24.71 27.70 32.65
CA LEU A 134 -24.02 28.79 33.36
C LEU A 134 -24.80 30.10 33.28
N HIS A 135 -25.31 30.45 32.10
CA HIS A 135 -26.14 31.63 31.91
C HIS A 135 -27.42 31.57 32.76
N LEU A 136 -28.11 30.43 32.75
CA LEU A 136 -29.34 30.23 33.52
C LEU A 136 -29.08 30.35 35.02
N ILE A 137 -28.01 29.77 35.54
CA ILE A 137 -27.72 29.79 36.98
C ILE A 137 -27.33 31.17 37.48
N GLU A 138 -26.55 31.94 36.72
CA GLU A 138 -26.27 33.33 37.11
C GLU A 138 -27.53 34.22 37.01
N ARG A 139 -28.45 33.95 36.08
CA ARG A 139 -29.75 34.63 36.01
C ARG A 139 -30.67 34.27 37.17
N LEU A 140 -30.81 32.97 37.48
CA LEU A 140 -31.63 32.49 38.60
C LEU A 140 -31.09 33.02 39.92
N ARG A 141 -29.77 33.04 40.09
CA ARG A 141 -29.14 33.62 41.28
C ARG A 141 -29.54 35.09 41.45
N LEU A 142 -29.44 35.92 40.41
CA LEU A 142 -29.85 37.33 40.50
C LEU A 142 -31.34 37.49 40.81
N TRP A 143 -32.17 36.55 40.38
CA TRP A 143 -33.59 36.55 40.71
C TRP A 143 -33.85 36.30 42.20
N PHE A 144 -33.10 35.38 42.83
CA PHE A 144 -33.25 35.05 44.25
C PHE A 144 -32.45 35.96 45.19
N LEU A 145 -31.30 36.45 44.76
CA LEU A 145 -30.42 37.36 45.51
C LEU A 145 -29.98 38.51 44.59
N PRO A 146 -30.69 39.65 44.63
CA PRO A 146 -30.31 40.84 43.88
C PRO A 146 -28.91 41.31 44.30
N SER A 147 -27.94 41.23 43.38
CA SER A 147 -26.59 41.77 43.56
C SER A 147 -26.39 43.00 42.67
N ARG A 148 -25.38 43.83 43.00
CA ARG A 148 -24.92 44.92 42.13
C ARG A 148 -24.03 44.44 40.97
N ASP A 149 -23.62 43.18 41.00
CA ASP A 149 -22.79 42.58 39.95
C ASP A 149 -23.63 42.34 38.68
N GLU A 150 -23.06 42.63 37.51
CA GLU A 150 -23.70 42.29 36.24
C GLU A 150 -23.70 40.77 36.01
N PRO A 151 -24.83 40.18 35.55
CA PRO A 151 -24.87 38.76 35.21
C PRO A 151 -23.93 38.43 34.07
N VAL A 152 -23.38 37.21 34.09
CA VAL A 152 -22.68 36.65 32.94
C VAL A 152 -23.66 36.53 31.75
N GLY A 153 -23.45 37.38 30.74
CA GLY A 153 -24.19 37.32 29.48
C GLY A 153 -23.94 36.01 28.72
N LEU A 154 -24.87 35.61 27.85
CA LEU A 154 -24.75 34.39 27.06
C LEU A 154 -23.48 34.39 26.18
N SER A 155 -23.09 35.55 25.63
CA SER A 155 -21.87 35.72 24.85
C SER A 155 -20.61 35.46 25.68
N VAL A 156 -20.58 35.95 26.92
CA VAL A 156 -19.46 35.74 27.85
C VAL A 156 -19.41 34.28 28.31
N ALA A 157 -20.56 33.67 28.59
CA ALA A 157 -20.63 32.24 28.92
C ALA A 157 -20.17 31.36 27.75
N ALA A 158 -20.55 31.68 26.51
CA ALA A 158 -20.07 31.00 25.32
C ALA A 158 -18.55 31.18 25.14
N TRP A 159 -18.03 32.39 25.38
CA TRP A 159 -16.59 32.65 25.34
C TRP A 159 -15.81 31.81 26.35
N TYR A 160 -16.31 31.67 27.58
CA TYR A 160 -15.70 30.77 28.57
C TYR A 160 -15.62 29.32 28.09
N MET A 161 -16.66 28.81 27.42
CA MET A 161 -16.64 27.44 26.89
C MET A 161 -15.65 27.29 25.73
N VAL A 162 -15.50 28.31 24.89
CA VAL A 162 -14.47 28.33 23.82
C VAL A 162 -13.07 28.38 24.43
N SER A 163 -12.83 29.22 25.45
CA SER A 163 -11.56 29.26 26.18
C SER A 163 -11.24 27.91 26.81
N ALA A 164 -12.21 27.25 27.45
CA ALA A 164 -12.03 25.92 28.03
C ALA A 164 -11.63 24.87 26.98
N LEU A 165 -12.26 24.89 25.80
CA LEU A 165 -11.89 24.01 24.68
C LEU A 165 -10.47 24.25 24.17
N LEU A 166 -10.06 25.51 24.10
CA LEU A 166 -8.71 25.91 23.71
C LEU A 166 -7.68 25.74 24.83
N GLN A 167 -8.08 25.22 25.99
CA GLN A 167 -7.29 25.15 27.23
C GLN A 167 -6.69 26.49 27.64
N GLN A 168 -7.40 27.56 27.33
CA GLN A 168 -7.09 28.91 27.76
C GLN A 168 -7.89 29.24 29.02
N GLY A 169 -7.25 29.94 29.95
CA GLY A 169 -7.93 30.47 31.13
C GLY A 169 -8.91 31.60 30.76
N CYS A 170 -9.70 32.02 31.75
CA CYS A 170 -10.53 33.21 31.66
C CYS A 170 -10.15 34.17 32.79
N ASP A 171 -10.09 35.47 32.51
CA ASP A 171 -9.76 36.48 33.54
C ASP A 171 -10.88 36.69 34.56
N THR A 172 -12.09 36.27 34.21
CA THR A 172 -13.30 36.45 35.02
C THR A 172 -13.87 35.09 35.40
N SER A 173 -14.28 34.96 36.67
CA SER A 173 -14.87 33.74 37.21
C SER A 173 -16.27 34.02 37.77
N PRO A 174 -17.21 33.05 37.69
CA PRO A 174 -18.53 33.20 38.30
C PRO A 174 -18.42 33.49 39.80
N SER A 175 -19.21 34.44 40.30
CA SER A 175 -19.16 34.79 41.73
C SER A 175 -19.95 33.82 42.61
N SER A 176 -20.82 32.97 42.05
CA SER A 176 -21.59 31.97 42.80
C SER A 176 -20.86 30.63 42.97
N ILE A 177 -21.07 29.94 44.10
CA ILE A 177 -20.49 28.60 44.32
C ILE A 177 -21.04 27.58 43.32
N ALA A 178 -22.33 27.65 42.99
CA ALA A 178 -22.96 26.78 41.98
C ALA A 178 -22.40 27.04 40.58
N GLY A 179 -22.24 28.32 40.19
CA GLY A 179 -21.62 28.72 38.94
C GLY A 179 -20.15 28.28 38.85
N ARG A 180 -19.40 28.32 39.97
CA ARG A 180 -18.03 27.81 40.03
C ARG A 180 -17.95 26.30 39.83
N ILE A 181 -18.85 25.51 40.42
CA ILE A 181 -18.87 24.06 40.21
C ILE A 181 -19.11 23.74 38.73
N ILE A 182 -20.07 24.40 38.11
CA ILE A 182 -20.38 24.23 36.68
C ILE A 182 -19.23 24.68 35.81
N PHE A 183 -18.59 25.79 36.16
CA PHE A 183 -17.38 26.25 35.49
C PHE A 183 -16.27 25.19 35.56
N TRP A 184 -15.98 24.63 36.74
CA TRP A 184 -14.97 23.57 36.89
C TRP A 184 -15.29 22.31 36.10
N VAL A 185 -16.54 21.83 36.16
CA VAL A 185 -16.98 20.66 35.37
C VAL A 185 -16.88 20.96 33.88
N GLY A 186 -17.23 22.19 33.47
CA GLY A 186 -17.12 22.68 32.08
C GLY A 186 -15.68 22.77 31.57
N PHE A 187 -14.69 22.89 32.45
CA PHE A 187 -13.27 22.83 32.09
C PHE A 187 -12.72 21.40 32.08
N MET A 188 -13.25 20.49 32.90
CA MET A 188 -12.81 19.08 32.94
C MET A 188 -13.21 18.30 31.69
N VAL A 189 -14.41 18.51 31.15
CA VAL A 189 -14.89 17.77 29.97
C VAL A 189 -14.01 18.03 28.73
N PRO A 190 -13.73 19.29 28.32
CA PRO A 190 -12.84 19.56 27.20
C PRO A 190 -11.40 19.10 27.44
N LEU A 191 -10.91 19.09 28.68
CA LEU A 191 -9.57 18.59 29.03
C LEU A 191 -9.45 17.09 28.75
N ILE A 192 -10.45 16.29 29.12
CA ILE A 192 -10.48 14.84 28.85
C ILE A 192 -10.56 14.58 27.33
N VAL A 193 -11.39 15.36 26.62
CA VAL A 193 -11.51 15.26 25.16
C VAL A 193 -10.19 15.62 24.48
N TYR A 194 -9.53 16.71 24.89
CA TYR A 194 -8.25 17.14 24.33
C TYR A 194 -7.16 16.09 24.53
N SER A 195 -7.02 15.54 25.74
CA SER A 195 -6.03 14.50 26.02
C SER A 195 -6.29 13.22 25.20
N SER A 196 -7.56 12.82 25.07
CA SER A 196 -7.94 11.67 24.25
C SER A 196 -7.69 11.90 22.76
N TYR A 197 -8.00 13.09 22.25
CA TYR A 197 -7.71 13.50 20.87
C TYR A 197 -6.21 13.50 20.60
N SER A 198 -5.40 14.09 21.49
CA SER A 198 -3.94 14.11 21.38
C SER A 198 -3.36 12.69 21.33
N ALA A 199 -3.79 11.80 22.24
CA ALA A 199 -3.35 10.40 22.26
C ALA A 199 -3.71 9.66 20.96
N THR A 200 -4.93 9.85 20.46
CA THR A 200 -5.41 9.18 19.24
C THR A 200 -4.72 9.70 17.99
N LEU A 201 -4.47 11.02 17.93
CA LEU A 201 -3.71 11.65 16.86
C LEU A 201 -2.27 11.11 16.82
N VAL A 202 -1.58 11.08 17.96
CA VAL A 202 -0.22 10.53 18.06
C VAL A 202 -0.19 9.06 17.65
N SER A 203 -1.15 8.24 18.11
CA SER A 203 -1.23 6.83 17.71
C SER A 203 -1.44 6.66 16.21
N ASN A 204 -2.25 7.51 15.57
CA ASN A 204 -2.52 7.42 14.14
C ASN A 204 -1.34 7.92 13.28
N LEU A 205 -0.57 8.90 13.76
CA LEU A 205 0.62 9.42 13.06
C LEU A 205 1.85 8.54 13.26
N ALA A 206 1.93 7.81 14.37
CA ALA A 206 3.02 6.86 14.63
C ALA A 206 2.98 5.63 13.71
N VAL A 207 1.80 5.27 13.21
CA VAL A 207 1.63 4.13 12.29
C VAL A 207 1.50 4.65 10.87
N GLU A 208 2.50 4.39 10.05
CA GLU A 208 2.38 4.54 8.60
C GLU A 208 1.35 3.52 8.08
N LYS A 209 0.11 3.97 7.89
CA LYS A 209 -0.91 3.15 7.25
C LYS A 209 -0.57 3.09 5.75
N PRO A 210 -0.37 1.89 5.17
CA PRO A 210 -0.20 1.80 3.73
C PRO A 210 -1.43 2.43 3.08
N ALA A 211 -1.20 3.22 2.03
CA ALA A 211 -2.30 3.82 1.29
C ALA A 211 -3.29 2.72 0.90
N PRO A 212 -4.60 2.93 1.09
CA PRO A 212 -5.58 1.91 0.78
C PRO A 212 -5.42 1.54 -0.69
N LEU A 213 -5.09 0.27 -0.94
CA LEU A 213 -4.92 -0.22 -2.29
C LEU A 213 -6.28 -0.11 -3.01
N PRO A 214 -6.30 0.37 -4.26
CA PRO A 214 -7.53 0.52 -5.04
C PRO A 214 -8.21 -0.82 -5.36
N PHE A 215 -7.47 -1.93 -5.25
CA PHE A 215 -7.94 -3.28 -5.46
C PHE A 215 -7.12 -4.26 -4.60
N SER A 216 -7.73 -5.36 -4.18
CA SER A 216 -7.04 -6.42 -3.44
C SER A 216 -6.70 -7.63 -4.33
N ASN A 217 -7.45 -7.83 -5.41
CA ASN A 217 -7.35 -9.04 -6.25
C ASN A 217 -7.30 -8.68 -7.74
N LEU A 218 -6.70 -9.56 -8.55
CA LEU A 218 -6.64 -9.43 -10.01
C LEU A 218 -8.03 -9.34 -10.67
N LEU A 219 -9.03 -10.02 -10.10
CA LEU A 219 -10.42 -9.92 -10.58
C LEU A 219 -11.02 -8.52 -10.36
N GLN A 220 -10.63 -7.83 -9.28
CA GLN A 220 -11.07 -6.44 -9.08
C GLN A 220 -10.35 -5.52 -10.06
N LEU A 221 -9.05 -5.74 -10.28
CA LEU A 221 -8.27 -5.00 -11.27
C LEU A 221 -8.84 -5.15 -12.69
N SER A 222 -9.24 -6.36 -13.11
CA SER A 222 -9.78 -6.59 -14.46
C SER A 222 -11.08 -5.81 -14.74
N ARG A 223 -11.80 -5.43 -13.70
CA ARG A 223 -13.04 -4.63 -13.78
C ARG A 223 -12.78 -3.14 -13.75
N GLN A 224 -11.62 -2.69 -13.29
CA GLN A 224 -11.29 -1.28 -13.18
C GLN A 224 -10.82 -0.74 -14.53
N LYS A 225 -11.51 0.30 -15.02
CA LYS A 225 -11.17 0.96 -16.29
C LYS A 225 -10.11 2.05 -16.16
N ASN A 226 -9.87 2.57 -14.96
CA ASN A 226 -8.98 3.73 -14.77
C ASN A 226 -7.53 3.36 -14.46
N TRP A 227 -7.24 2.07 -14.38
CA TRP A 227 -5.91 1.54 -14.10
C TRP A 227 -5.40 0.76 -15.30
N ASP A 228 -4.14 0.97 -15.61
CA ASP A 228 -3.38 0.19 -16.56
C ASP A 228 -2.32 -0.62 -15.78
N ALA A 229 -1.85 -1.73 -16.36
CA ALA A 229 -0.85 -2.59 -15.75
C ALA A 229 0.22 -2.95 -16.77
N GLY A 230 1.48 -2.78 -16.36
CA GLY A 230 2.64 -3.13 -17.17
C GLY A 230 3.14 -4.54 -16.89
N VAL A 231 3.62 -5.22 -17.94
CA VAL A 231 4.24 -6.56 -17.84
C VAL A 231 5.53 -6.54 -18.64
N ASN A 232 6.58 -7.20 -18.13
CA ASN A 232 7.84 -7.32 -18.86
C ASN A 232 7.69 -8.28 -20.05
N ASN A 233 8.34 -7.97 -21.15
CA ASN A 233 8.33 -8.79 -22.35
C ASN A 233 8.99 -10.14 -22.06
N ASN A 234 8.39 -11.23 -22.53
CA ASN A 234 8.76 -12.61 -22.25
C ASN A 234 8.65 -13.03 -20.78
N ASP A 235 7.94 -12.24 -19.96
CA ASP A 235 7.67 -12.64 -18.59
C ASP A 235 6.69 -13.83 -18.53
N LEU A 236 6.77 -14.58 -17.43
CA LEU A 236 5.87 -15.70 -17.17
C LEU A 236 4.40 -15.28 -17.21
N PHE A 237 4.05 -14.08 -16.73
CA PHE A 237 2.67 -13.61 -16.76
C PHE A 237 2.14 -13.51 -18.20
N GLN A 238 2.93 -12.92 -19.09
CA GLN A 238 2.59 -12.82 -20.52
C GLN A 238 2.43 -14.22 -21.13
N VAL A 239 3.40 -15.11 -20.91
CA VAL A 239 3.37 -16.49 -21.45
C VAL A 239 2.14 -17.24 -20.94
N THR A 240 1.88 -17.17 -19.63
CA THR A 240 0.75 -17.85 -19.00
C THR A 240 -0.58 -17.31 -19.53
N ALA A 241 -0.74 -15.99 -19.60
CA ALA A 241 -1.99 -15.38 -20.05
C ALA A 241 -2.26 -15.58 -21.54
N SER A 242 -1.22 -15.52 -22.38
CA SER A 242 -1.34 -15.54 -23.84
C SER A 242 -1.18 -16.93 -24.48
N GLN A 243 -0.59 -17.90 -23.78
CA GLN A 243 -0.37 -19.26 -24.27
C GLN A 243 -1.09 -20.28 -23.37
N THR A 244 -0.62 -20.47 -22.14
CA THR A 244 -1.10 -21.53 -21.24
C THR A 244 -2.60 -21.44 -20.93
N CYS A 245 -3.10 -20.23 -20.68
CA CYS A 245 -4.50 -20.03 -20.32
C CYS A 245 -5.45 -19.95 -21.52
N VAL A 246 -4.96 -20.06 -22.75
CA VAL A 246 -5.81 -20.09 -23.95
C VAL A 246 -6.47 -21.48 -24.04
N GLY A 247 -7.80 -21.52 -23.97
CA GLY A 247 -8.58 -22.77 -24.03
C GLY A 247 -8.75 -23.52 -22.70
N SER A 248 -8.08 -23.09 -21.63
CA SER A 248 -8.31 -23.66 -20.30
C SER A 248 -9.66 -23.21 -19.72
N PRO A 249 -10.47 -24.14 -19.15
CA PRO A 249 -11.74 -23.82 -18.49
C PRO A 249 -11.55 -23.33 -17.04
N ALA A 250 -10.33 -23.33 -16.51
CA ALA A 250 -10.06 -22.92 -15.13
C ALA A 250 -10.42 -21.45 -14.89
N GLU A 251 -11.07 -21.17 -13.75
CA GLU A 251 -11.47 -19.81 -13.39
C GLU A 251 -10.27 -18.85 -13.28
N GLU A 252 -9.16 -19.33 -12.71
CA GLU A 252 -7.92 -18.56 -12.60
C GLU A 252 -7.41 -18.10 -13.97
N CYS A 253 -7.48 -18.99 -14.97
CA CYS A 253 -7.10 -18.68 -16.34
C CYS A 253 -8.07 -17.69 -17.01
N ARG A 254 -9.36 -17.73 -16.67
CA ARG A 254 -10.32 -16.70 -17.11
C ARG A 254 -9.93 -15.33 -16.55
N VAL A 255 -9.68 -15.23 -15.24
CA VAL A 255 -9.28 -13.96 -14.61
C VAL A 255 -7.98 -13.43 -15.20
N MET A 256 -6.98 -14.29 -15.39
CA MET A 256 -5.70 -13.93 -15.97
C MET A 256 -5.85 -13.38 -17.40
N ARG A 257 -6.69 -14.05 -18.21
CA ARG A 257 -7.00 -13.62 -19.58
C ARG A 257 -7.73 -12.28 -19.61
N ASP A 258 -8.68 -12.07 -18.69
CA ASP A 258 -9.42 -10.81 -18.57
C ASP A 258 -8.50 -9.65 -18.19
N VAL A 259 -7.55 -9.86 -17.26
CA VAL A 259 -6.53 -8.85 -16.93
C VAL A 259 -5.63 -8.57 -18.14
N TRP A 260 -5.18 -9.62 -18.83
CA TRP A 260 -4.35 -9.49 -20.02
C TRP A 260 -5.05 -8.69 -21.12
N SER A 261 -6.31 -9.01 -21.46
CA SER A 261 -7.03 -8.32 -22.53
C SER A 261 -7.50 -6.92 -22.14
N ASN A 262 -8.03 -6.73 -20.93
CA ASN A 262 -8.75 -5.51 -20.57
C ASN A 262 -7.87 -4.45 -19.91
N VAL A 263 -6.73 -4.85 -19.34
CA VAL A 263 -5.84 -3.98 -18.57
C VAL A 263 -4.48 -3.86 -19.26
N VAL A 264 -3.79 -4.98 -19.52
CA VAL A 264 -2.43 -4.95 -20.09
C VAL A 264 -2.48 -4.56 -21.56
N MET A 265 -3.25 -5.28 -22.38
CA MET A 265 -3.31 -5.10 -23.84
C MET A 265 -4.13 -3.89 -24.30
N ARG A 266 -4.67 -3.09 -23.36
CA ARG A 266 -5.33 -1.83 -23.69
C ARG A 266 -4.39 -0.86 -24.40
N ASN A 267 -3.13 -0.84 -24.00
CA ASN A 267 -2.07 -0.08 -24.63
C ASN A 267 -0.87 -1.00 -24.89
N PRO A 268 -0.44 -1.19 -26.15
CA PRO A 268 0.76 -1.98 -26.46
C PRO A 268 2.03 -1.49 -25.72
N GLY A 269 2.08 -0.22 -25.36
CA GLY A 269 3.17 0.36 -24.58
C GLY A 269 3.27 -0.13 -23.13
N ASN A 270 2.29 -0.89 -22.62
CA ASN A 270 2.33 -1.52 -21.30
C ASN A 270 3.30 -2.70 -21.23
N ILE A 271 3.67 -3.27 -22.39
CA ILE A 271 4.71 -4.29 -22.46
C ILE A 271 6.06 -3.56 -22.45
N VAL A 272 6.82 -3.74 -21.36
CA VAL A 272 8.13 -3.12 -21.16
C VAL A 272 9.25 -4.11 -21.44
N ASN A 273 10.46 -3.64 -21.74
CA ASN A 273 11.62 -4.52 -22.00
C ASN A 273 12.50 -4.73 -20.75
N SER A 274 12.23 -3.99 -19.68
CA SER A 274 12.95 -4.08 -18.41
C SER A 274 12.05 -3.75 -17.23
N TYR A 275 12.28 -4.38 -16.08
CA TYR A 275 11.60 -4.03 -14.83
C TYR A 275 11.86 -2.58 -14.40
N SER A 276 13.04 -2.02 -14.66
CA SER A 276 13.34 -0.61 -14.36
C SER A 276 12.41 0.34 -15.12
N GLN A 277 12.23 0.09 -16.42
CA GLN A 277 11.31 0.83 -17.26
C GLN A 277 9.85 0.67 -16.80
N GLY A 278 9.49 -0.51 -16.28
CA GLY A 278 8.18 -0.76 -15.70
C GLY A 278 7.95 -0.03 -14.38
N LEU A 279 9.00 0.20 -13.59
CA LEU A 279 8.94 0.89 -12.29
C LEU A 279 8.93 2.42 -12.43
N GLU A 280 9.50 2.95 -13.52
CA GLU A 280 9.49 4.38 -13.86
C GLU A 280 8.12 4.85 -14.39
N LYS A 281 7.31 3.93 -14.91
CA LYS A 281 5.95 4.20 -15.41
C LYS A 281 4.91 4.15 -14.30
#